data_AF-A0A3E0PVJ5-F1
#
_entry.id   AF-A0A3E0PVJ5-F1
#
_cell.length_a   1.000
_cell.length_b   1.000
_cell.length_c   1.000
_cell.angle_alpha   90.00
_cell.angle_beta   90.00
_cell.angle_gamma   90.00
#
_symmetry.space_group_name_H-M   'P 1'
#
loop_
_entity.id
_entity.type
_entity.pdbx_description
1 polymer ?
#
loop_
_entity_poly.entity_id
_entity_poly.type
_entity_poly.pdbx_seq_one_letter_code
_entity_poly.pdbx_strand_id
1 'polypeptide(L)'
;MPDTDISVLGGSRRVGLSIALLVILNGCGGYGDISPHGYEYATALYSICNRRDEARLESFSQQLIAAREAGELPEHEAEWMEEIIDLARNGEWEDAARKSRRILMDQVENGP
;
A
#
# COMPACT_ATOMS: atom_id res chain seq x y z
N MET A 1 -22.07 -28.20 48.76
CA MET A 1 -21.28 -28.69 47.61
C MET A 1 -22.26 -28.83 46.45
N PRO A 2 -22.27 -27.90 45.49
CA PRO A 2 -23.05 -28.04 44.27
C PRO A 2 -22.19 -28.64 43.16
N ASP A 3 -22.68 -29.74 42.60
CA ASP A 3 -22.16 -30.40 41.40
C ASP A 3 -22.36 -29.49 40.17
N THR A 4 -21.28 -29.31 39.42
CA THR A 4 -21.23 -28.67 38.10
C THR A 4 -21.84 -29.59 37.04
N ASP A 5 -23.04 -29.27 36.57
CA ASP A 5 -23.57 -29.81 35.31
C ASP A 5 -23.16 -28.89 34.15
N ILE A 6 -22.16 -29.35 33.41
CA ILE A 6 -21.69 -28.75 32.16
C ILE A 6 -22.65 -29.25 31.07
N SER A 7 -23.62 -28.42 30.69
CA SER A 7 -24.45 -28.64 29.49
C SER A 7 -23.60 -28.50 28.22
N VAL A 8 -22.90 -29.58 27.87
CA VAL A 8 -22.37 -29.82 26.51
C VAL A 8 -23.43 -30.61 25.74
N LEU A 9 -24.21 -29.94 24.90
CA LEU A 9 -24.58 -30.42 23.55
C LEU A 9 -25.50 -29.39 22.89
N GLY A 10 -24.97 -28.64 21.92
CA GLY A 10 -25.74 -27.66 21.17
C GLY A 10 -25.04 -27.24 19.89
N GLY A 11 -25.16 -28.07 18.85
CA GLY A 11 -25.35 -27.63 17.46
C GLY A 11 -24.26 -26.81 16.77
N SER A 12 -23.58 -27.48 15.83
CA SER A 12 -23.36 -26.98 14.46
C SER A 12 -22.60 -25.67 14.23
N ARG A 13 -21.29 -25.82 13.95
CA ARG A 13 -20.45 -25.06 13.00
C ARG A 13 -20.95 -23.64 12.65
N ARG A 14 -20.37 -22.62 13.29
CA ARG A 14 -20.24 -21.28 12.70
C ARG A 14 -18.82 -20.78 12.93
N VAL A 15 -18.03 -20.90 11.87
CA VAL A 15 -16.80 -20.14 11.65
C VAL A 15 -17.17 -18.65 11.73
N GLY A 16 -16.45 -17.89 12.54
CA GLY A 16 -16.65 -16.46 12.71
C GLY A 16 -15.43 -15.81 13.34
N LEU A 17 -14.24 -16.17 12.86
CA LEU A 17 -13.01 -15.41 13.12
C LEU A 17 -13.10 -14.14 12.26
N SER A 18 -13.36 -12.99 12.87
CA SER A 18 -13.32 -11.70 12.17
C SER A 18 -12.43 -10.75 12.95
N ILE A 19 -11.13 -10.91 12.72
CA ILE A 19 -10.12 -9.90 13.04
C ILE A 19 -10.26 -8.83 11.95
N ALA A 20 -11.03 -7.78 12.22
CA ALA A 20 -11.01 -6.57 11.40
C ALA A 20 -9.92 -5.65 11.97
N LEU A 21 -8.69 -5.88 11.52
CA LEU A 21 -7.56 -5.01 11.79
C LEU A 21 -7.74 -3.72 10.96
N LEU A 22 -8.39 -2.72 11.55
CA LEU A 22 -8.42 -1.35 11.02
C LEU A 22 -7.02 -0.74 11.12
N VAL A 23 -6.20 -0.91 10.09
CA VAL A 23 -5.00 -0.09 9.90
C VAL A 23 -5.41 1.16 9.12
N ILE A 24 -6.02 2.12 9.82
CA ILE A 24 -6.16 3.48 9.31
C ILE A 24 -4.81 4.17 9.56
N LEU A 25 -3.86 3.99 8.64
CA LEU A 25 -2.69 4.87 8.53
C LEU A 25 -3.06 6.02 7.59
N ASN A 26 -3.80 6.99 8.13
CA ASN A 26 -3.86 8.32 7.52
C ASN A 26 -2.47 8.96 7.73
N GLY A 27 -1.65 8.97 6.69
CA GLY A 27 -0.35 9.64 6.68
C GLY A 27 -0.47 11.08 7.15
N CYS A 28 0.04 11.35 8.35
CA CYS A 28 0.23 12.70 8.86
C CYS A 28 1.59 13.21 8.36
N GLY A 29 1.57 13.96 7.26
CA GLY A 29 2.76 14.58 6.66
C GLY A 29 2.90 14.20 5.19
N GLY A 30 3.10 15.19 4.32
CA GLY A 30 3.36 14.95 2.90
C GLY A 30 4.63 14.13 2.67
N TYR A 31 4.90 13.82 1.42
CA TYR A 31 6.12 13.12 1.02
C TYR A 31 7.31 14.09 1.05
N GLY A 32 8.46 13.59 1.51
CA GLY A 32 9.71 14.34 1.46
C GLY A 32 10.26 14.45 0.03
N ASP A 33 11.45 15.03 -0.10
CA ASP A 33 12.16 15.11 -1.37
C ASP A 33 12.47 13.70 -1.89
N ILE A 34 12.28 13.48 -3.19
CA ILE A 34 12.65 12.23 -3.86
C ILE A 34 13.77 12.44 -4.86
N SER A 35 14.54 11.40 -5.09
CA SER A 35 15.58 11.33 -6.11
C SER A 35 14.99 11.49 -7.53
N PRO A 36 15.81 11.89 -8.53
CA PRO A 36 15.36 11.92 -9.93
C PRO A 36 14.83 10.56 -10.41
N HIS A 37 15.45 9.47 -9.97
CA HIS A 37 15.02 8.12 -10.29
C HIS A 37 13.68 7.79 -9.61
N GLY A 38 13.51 8.17 -8.34
CA GLY A 38 12.24 8.07 -7.62
C GLY A 38 11.11 8.85 -8.30
N TYR A 39 11.41 10.02 -8.87
CA TYR A 39 10.41 10.80 -9.63
C TYR A 39 9.93 10.06 -10.89
N GLU A 40 10.83 9.42 -11.62
CA GLU A 40 10.50 8.58 -12.78
C GLU A 40 9.61 7.40 -12.38
N TYR A 41 9.95 6.71 -11.28
CA TYR A 41 9.16 5.61 -10.73
C TYR A 41 7.78 6.08 -10.26
N ALA A 42 7.69 7.19 -9.52
CA ALA A 42 6.42 7.76 -9.06
C ALA A 42 5.53 8.18 -10.24
N THR A 43 6.12 8.71 -11.32
CA THR A 43 5.40 9.07 -12.55
C THR A 43 4.85 7.84 -13.27
N ALA A 44 5.67 6.79 -13.40
CA ALA A 44 5.26 5.53 -13.98
C ALA A 44 4.13 4.89 -13.17
N LEU A 45 4.27 4.83 -11.85
CA LEU A 45 3.27 4.30 -10.93
C LEU A 45 1.95 5.07 -11.00
N TYR A 46 2.00 6.41 -11.02
CA TYR A 46 0.81 7.24 -11.23
C TYR A 46 0.08 6.87 -12.54
N SER A 47 0.82 6.69 -13.64
CA SER A 47 0.24 6.31 -14.94
C SER A 47 -0.42 4.92 -14.88
N ILE A 48 0.21 3.96 -14.20
CA ILE A 48 -0.31 2.60 -13.99
C ILE A 48 -1.61 2.64 -13.17
N CYS A 49 -1.58 3.29 -11.99
CA CYS A 49 -2.73 3.38 -11.10
C CYS A 49 -3.90 4.12 -11.78
N ASN A 50 -3.61 5.21 -12.51
CA ASN A 50 -4.63 5.98 -13.23
C ASN A 50 -5.29 5.18 -14.37
N ARG A 51 -4.59 4.21 -14.96
CA ARG A 51 -5.12 3.33 -16.01
C ARG A 51 -5.69 2.01 -15.47
N ARG A 52 -5.51 1.73 -14.17
CA ARG A 52 -5.87 0.45 -13.53
C ARG A 52 -5.25 -0.75 -14.25
N ASP A 53 -3.97 -0.61 -14.62
CA ASP A 53 -3.23 -1.61 -15.40
C ASP A 53 -2.58 -2.66 -14.48
N GLU A 54 -3.33 -3.70 -14.12
CA GLU A 54 -2.89 -4.77 -13.21
C GLU A 54 -1.62 -5.48 -13.68
N ALA A 55 -1.54 -5.82 -14.97
CA ALA A 55 -0.39 -6.54 -15.52
C ALA A 55 0.89 -5.70 -15.42
N ARG A 56 0.79 -4.40 -15.71
CA ARG A 56 1.91 -3.48 -15.57
C ARG A 56 2.24 -3.19 -14.11
N LEU A 57 1.25 -3.17 -13.21
CA LEU A 57 1.48 -3.01 -11.77
C LEU A 57 2.39 -4.12 -11.22
N GLU A 58 2.13 -5.37 -11.57
CA GLU A 58 2.97 -6.48 -11.09
C GLU A 58 4.39 -6.42 -11.66
N SER A 59 4.53 -6.12 -12.96
CA SER A 59 5.86 -5.91 -13.56
C SER A 59 6.60 -4.73 -12.93
N PHE A 60 5.89 -3.65 -12.59
CA PHE A 60 6.47 -2.50 -11.91
C PHE A 60 6.90 -2.85 -10.47
N SER A 61 6.10 -3.61 -9.73
CA SER A 61 6.43 -4.06 -8.38
C SER A 61 7.74 -4.85 -8.34
N GLN A 62 7.97 -5.73 -9.32
CA GLN A 62 9.24 -6.47 -9.42
C GLN A 62 10.43 -5.55 -9.74
N GLN A 63 10.23 -4.55 -10.61
CA GLN A 63 11.27 -3.55 -10.91
C GLN A 63 11.61 -2.68 -9.70
N LEU A 64 10.59 -2.28 -8.93
CA LEU A 64 10.76 -1.51 -7.70
C LEU A 64 11.60 -2.27 -6.66
N ILE A 65 11.26 -3.54 -6.43
CA ILE A 65 12.03 -4.42 -5.53
C ILE A 65 13.48 -4.53 -6.00
N ALA A 66 13.71 -4.79 -7.28
CA ALA A 66 15.06 -4.91 -7.83
C ALA A 66 15.86 -3.60 -7.69
N ALA A 67 15.26 -2.44 -7.95
CA ALA A 67 15.90 -1.14 -7.81
C ALA A 67 16.26 -0.82 -6.34
N ARG A 68 15.37 -1.17 -5.41
CA ARG A 68 15.62 -1.06 -3.96
C ARG A 68 16.77 -1.97 -3.54
N GLU A 69 16.75 -3.25 -3.91
CA GLU A 69 17.81 -4.21 -3.59
C GLU A 69 19.17 -3.83 -4.18
N ALA A 70 19.18 -3.22 -5.36
CA ALA A 70 20.38 -2.70 -6.01
C ALA A 70 20.90 -1.39 -5.41
N GLY A 71 20.14 -0.75 -4.50
CA GLY A 71 20.46 0.56 -3.93
C GLY A 71 20.29 1.72 -4.91
N GLU A 72 19.59 1.50 -6.02
CA GLU A 72 19.28 2.52 -7.04
C GLU A 72 18.06 3.37 -6.65
N LEU A 73 17.29 2.90 -5.68
CA LEU A 73 16.16 3.62 -5.10
C LEU A 73 16.30 3.63 -3.57
N PRO A 74 16.25 4.80 -2.91
CA PRO A 74 16.29 4.89 -1.45
C PRO A 74 15.13 4.14 -0.79
N GLU A 75 15.40 3.54 0.36
CA GLU A 75 14.44 2.71 1.11
C GLU A 75 13.09 3.40 1.32
N HIS A 76 13.10 4.65 1.80
CA HIS A 76 11.89 5.42 2.09
C HIS A 76 11.05 5.73 0.83
N GLU A 77 11.70 5.95 -0.31
CA GLU A 77 11.00 6.17 -1.59
C GLU A 77 10.32 4.87 -2.05
N ALA A 78 11.01 3.74 -1.90
CA ALA A 78 10.47 2.43 -2.21
C ALA A 78 9.28 2.08 -1.30
N GLU A 79 9.39 2.30 0.02
CA GLU A 79 8.31 2.07 0.99
C GLU A 79 7.04 2.86 0.62
N TRP A 80 7.16 4.14 0.26
CA TRP A 80 6.02 4.95 -0.18
C TRP A 80 5.34 4.39 -1.43
N MET A 81 6.13 3.87 -2.38
CA MET A 81 5.60 3.28 -3.60
C MET A 81 5.00 1.88 -3.37
N GLU A 82 5.57 1.09 -2.47
CA GLU A 82 5.05 -0.20 -2.04
C GLU A 82 3.66 -0.03 -1.40
N GLU A 83 3.47 0.96 -0.52
CA GLU A 83 2.15 1.27 0.05
C GLU A 83 1.10 1.57 -1.03
N ILE A 84 1.49 2.30 -2.08
CA ILE A 84 0.59 2.65 -3.18
C ILE A 84 0.26 1.43 -4.03
N ILE A 85 1.24 0.55 -4.28
CA ILE A 85 1.03 -0.72 -4.97
C ILE A 85 0.03 -1.57 -4.19
N ASP A 86 0.13 -1.62 -2.87
CA ASP A 86 -0.79 -2.41 -2.03
C ASP A 86 -2.22 -1.86 -2.09
N LEU A 87 -2.42 -0.54 -2.09
CA LEU A 87 -3.74 0.07 -2.34
C LEU A 87 -4.29 -0.36 -3.69
N ALA A 88 -3.48 -0.29 -4.74
CA ALA A 88 -3.87 -0.70 -6.08
C ALA A 88 -4.25 -2.19 -6.15
N ARG A 89 -3.47 -3.07 -5.52
CA ARG A 89 -3.75 -4.52 -5.40
C ARG A 89 -5.04 -4.81 -4.63
N ASN A 90 -5.39 -3.98 -3.65
CA ASN A 90 -6.65 -4.07 -2.93
C ASN A 90 -7.85 -3.51 -3.71
N GLY A 91 -7.65 -3.07 -4.95
CA GLY A 91 -8.68 -2.48 -5.80
C GLY A 91 -8.95 -0.99 -5.52
N GLU A 92 -8.19 -0.37 -4.61
CA GLU A 92 -8.29 1.04 -4.23
C GLU A 92 -7.52 1.93 -5.22
N TRP A 93 -7.78 1.73 -6.51
CA TRP A 93 -7.04 2.36 -7.61
C TRP A 93 -7.07 3.90 -7.58
N GLU A 94 -8.20 4.48 -7.18
CA GLU A 94 -8.37 5.94 -7.08
C GLU A 94 -7.50 6.51 -5.96
N ASP A 95 -7.39 5.78 -4.85
CA ASP A 95 -6.59 6.16 -3.69
C ASP A 95 -5.10 6.01 -4.00
N ALA A 96 -4.72 4.91 -4.65
CA ALA A 96 -3.37 4.71 -5.17
C ALA A 96 -2.96 5.85 -6.11
N ALA A 97 -3.78 6.18 -7.12
CA ALA A 97 -3.49 7.25 -8.07
C ALA A 97 -3.40 8.63 -7.37
N ARG A 98 -4.26 8.90 -6.38
CA ARG A 98 -4.22 10.13 -5.58
C ARG A 98 -2.93 10.23 -4.77
N LYS A 99 -2.48 9.14 -4.13
CA LYS A 99 -1.22 9.11 -3.38
C LYS A 99 -0.01 9.27 -4.30
N SER A 100 0.04 8.59 -5.46
CA SER A 100 1.13 8.79 -6.43
C SER A 100 1.18 10.23 -6.92
N ARG A 101 0.02 10.85 -7.19
CA ARG A 101 -0.04 12.28 -7.53
C ARG A 101 0.50 13.13 -6.39
N ARG A 102 0.18 12.82 -5.14
CA ARG A 102 0.64 13.59 -3.98
C ARG A 102 2.17 13.55 -3.87
N ILE A 103 2.82 12.40 -4.06
CA ILE A 103 4.29 12.30 -4.13
C ILE A 103 4.85 13.33 -5.12
N LEU A 104 4.31 13.36 -6.34
CA LEU A 104 4.76 14.25 -7.41
C LEU A 104 4.47 15.73 -7.12
N MET A 105 3.32 16.03 -6.51
CA MET A 105 2.94 17.39 -6.14
C MET A 105 3.81 17.94 -5.02
N ASP A 106 4.18 17.12 -4.05
CA ASP A 106 5.07 17.53 -2.95
C ASP A 106 6.44 17.98 -3.50
N GLN A 107 6.90 17.43 -4.62
CA GLN A 107 8.16 17.88 -5.26
C GLN A 107 8.03 19.25 -5.93
N VAL A 108 6.82 19.65 -6.33
CA VAL A 108 6.55 20.98 -6.90
C VAL A 108 6.28 21.99 -5.80
N GLU A 109 5.56 21.59 -4.75
CA GLU A 109 5.22 22.42 -3.59
C GLU A 109 6.43 22.68 -2.68
N ASN A 110 7.37 21.74 -2.57
CA ASN A 110 8.58 21.85 -1.75
C ASN A 110 9.83 22.32 -2.53
N GLY A 111 9.69 22.68 -3.80
CA GLY A 111 10.78 23.26 -4.59
C GLY A 111 11.23 24.64 -4.05
N PRO A 112 12.49 25.06 -4.32
CA PRO A 112 13.03 26.34 -3.85
C PRO A 112 12.31 27.58 -4.41
#